data_AF-E0Q1I5-F1
#
_entry.id   AF-E0Q1I5-F1
#
_cell.length_a   1.000
_cell.length_b   1.000
_cell.length_c   1.000
_cell.angle_alpha   90.00
_cell.angle_beta   90.00
_cell.angle_gamma   90.00
#
_symmetry.space_group_name_H-M   'P 1'
#
loop_
_entity.id
_entity.type
_entity.pdbx_description
1 polymer ?
#
loop_
_entity_poly.entity_id
_entity_poly.type
_entity_poly.pdbx_seq_one_letter_code
_entity_poly.pdbx_strand_id
1 'polypeptide(L)'
;MYIRLIEESSIKTKKVIQDVYNKHGPKNYIKALFNQVNNHSLRTLSPLVLDEEIIALTNISPFKNKARTKRTIIESFQNSEEDYSEKNETGLMITWHVRDIFKLFYESLEVAREKGLGCHKDTTSTHTYKHVLKDYPSGYRNNIFEEIIKSNTRNQKNKIRNHVLKEFPDKDLDINKK
;
A
#
# COMPACT_ATOMS: atom_id res chain seq x y z
N MET A 1 15.60 -3.21 -1.35
CA MET A 1 14.76 -4.19 -2.10
C MET A 1 13.29 -3.74 -2.14
N TYR A 2 12.66 -3.47 -1.01
CA TYR A 2 11.22 -3.16 -0.92
C TYR A 2 10.76 -1.86 -1.63
N ILE A 3 11.52 -0.76 -1.51
CA ILE A 3 11.23 0.50 -2.23
C ILE A 3 11.04 0.28 -3.74
N ARG A 4 11.92 -0.54 -4.34
CA ARG A 4 11.88 -0.85 -5.76
C ARG A 4 10.59 -1.57 -6.15
N LEU A 5 10.10 -2.49 -5.31
CA LEU A 5 8.84 -3.20 -5.54
C LEU A 5 7.64 -2.24 -5.51
N ILE A 6 7.64 -1.28 -4.59
CA ILE A 6 6.60 -0.23 -4.54
C ILE A 6 6.67 0.68 -5.77
N GLU A 7 7.87 1.10 -6.18
CA GLU A 7 8.06 1.90 -7.39
C GLU A 7 7.55 1.14 -8.65
N GLU A 8 7.93 -0.13 -8.79
CA GLU A 8 7.46 -1.00 -9.87
C GLU A 8 5.94 -1.18 -9.84
N SER A 9 5.35 -1.35 -8.66
CA SER A 9 3.90 -1.40 -8.51
C SER A 9 3.24 -0.10 -8.95
N SER A 10 3.75 1.06 -8.55
CA SER A 10 3.17 2.33 -8.98
C SER A 10 3.23 2.53 -10.49
N ILE A 11 4.32 2.10 -11.14
CA ILE A 11 4.45 2.12 -12.60
C ILE A 11 3.38 1.22 -13.23
N LYS A 12 3.18 0.00 -12.69
CA LYS A 12 2.12 -0.92 -13.15
C LYS A 12 0.73 -0.32 -12.93
N THR A 13 0.43 0.21 -11.75
CA THR A 13 -0.84 0.87 -11.43
C THR A 13 -1.12 2.01 -12.42
N LYS A 14 -0.13 2.86 -12.71
CA LYS A 14 -0.25 3.92 -13.72
C LYS A 14 -0.65 3.35 -15.08
N LYS A 15 0.06 2.31 -15.52
CA LYS A 15 -0.17 1.67 -16.83
C LYS A 15 -1.58 1.08 -16.90
N VAL A 16 -2.00 0.35 -15.87
CA VAL A 16 -3.34 -0.25 -15.78
C VAL A 16 -4.44 0.82 -15.89
N ILE A 17 -4.33 1.90 -15.10
CA ILE A 17 -5.31 3.00 -15.14
C ILE A 17 -5.38 3.63 -16.54
N GLN A 18 -4.22 3.85 -17.17
CA GLN A 18 -4.12 4.42 -18.52
C GLN A 18 -4.72 3.49 -19.57
N ASP A 19 -4.40 2.20 -19.54
CA ASP A 19 -4.86 1.21 -20.51
C ASP A 19 -6.37 1.03 -20.43
N VAL A 20 -6.91 0.92 -19.21
CA VAL A 20 -8.36 0.83 -18.98
C VAL A 20 -9.07 2.11 -19.44
N TYR A 21 -8.51 3.28 -19.17
CA TYR A 21 -9.06 4.55 -19.63
C TYR A 21 -9.09 4.66 -21.16
N ASN A 22 -7.99 4.31 -21.82
CA ASN A 22 -7.89 4.35 -23.28
C ASN A 22 -8.88 3.37 -23.94
N LYS A 23 -9.09 2.19 -23.34
CA LYS A 23 -9.97 1.15 -23.88
C LYS A 23 -11.46 1.42 -23.67
N HIS A 24 -11.85 1.90 -22.47
CA HIS A 24 -13.25 2.01 -22.07
C HIS A 24 -13.78 3.45 -22.07
N GLY A 25 -12.90 4.44 -22.20
CA GLY A 25 -13.24 5.85 -22.19
C GLY A 25 -13.62 6.39 -20.81
N PRO A 26 -13.83 7.72 -20.70
CA PRO A 26 -14.00 8.41 -19.42
C PRO A 26 -15.27 7.99 -18.64
N LYS A 27 -16.30 7.47 -19.32
CA LYS A 27 -17.56 7.06 -18.68
C LYS A 27 -17.46 5.71 -17.98
N ASN A 28 -16.67 4.78 -18.51
CA ASN A 28 -16.72 3.37 -18.09
C ASN A 28 -15.41 2.87 -17.46
N TYR A 29 -14.32 3.64 -17.51
CA TYR A 29 -13.02 3.18 -17.06
C TYR A 29 -12.98 2.77 -15.57
N ILE A 30 -13.73 3.44 -14.70
CA ILE A 30 -13.74 3.12 -13.26
C ILE A 30 -14.33 1.72 -13.02
N LYS A 31 -15.50 1.44 -13.59
CA LYS A 31 -16.15 0.13 -13.47
C LYS A 31 -15.27 -0.97 -14.06
N ALA A 32 -14.63 -0.72 -15.20
CA ALA A 32 -13.71 -1.66 -15.82
C ALA A 32 -12.44 -1.88 -14.97
N LEU A 33 -11.88 -0.81 -14.39
CA LEU A 33 -10.71 -0.87 -13.51
C LEU A 33 -11.01 -1.69 -12.26
N PHE A 34 -12.13 -1.42 -11.61
CA PHE A 34 -12.60 -2.15 -10.44
C PHE A 34 -12.71 -3.65 -10.71
N ASN A 35 -13.44 -4.02 -11.77
CA ASN A 35 -13.59 -5.41 -12.18
C ASN A 35 -12.23 -6.07 -12.48
N GLN A 36 -11.31 -5.35 -13.13
CA GLN A 36 -10.01 -5.90 -13.46
C GLN A 36 -9.14 -6.12 -12.22
N VAL A 37 -9.15 -5.18 -11.26
CA VAL A 37 -8.36 -5.28 -10.02
C VAL A 37 -8.86 -6.42 -9.15
N ASN A 38 -10.16 -6.50 -8.88
CA ASN A 38 -10.72 -7.52 -7.99
C ASN A 38 -10.64 -8.93 -8.55
N ASN A 39 -10.68 -9.09 -9.88
CA ASN A 39 -10.59 -10.40 -10.51
C ASN A 39 -9.17 -10.78 -10.91
N HIS A 40 -8.16 -9.95 -10.62
CA HIS A 40 -6.78 -10.24 -11.04
C HIS A 40 -6.18 -11.41 -10.26
N SER A 41 -6.47 -11.48 -8.96
CA SER A 41 -6.01 -12.54 -8.05
C SER A 41 -6.55 -13.93 -8.45
N LEU A 42 -7.72 -13.99 -9.10
CA LEU A 42 -8.27 -15.24 -9.66
C LEU A 42 -7.43 -15.83 -10.80
N ARG A 43 -6.55 -15.03 -11.42
CA ARG A 43 -5.74 -15.44 -12.59
C ARG A 43 -4.24 -15.42 -12.30
N THR A 44 -3.82 -14.66 -11.30
CA THR A 44 -2.41 -14.38 -11.00
C THR A 44 -2.23 -14.41 -9.50
N LEU A 45 -1.13 -15.01 -9.02
CA LEU A 45 -0.78 -15.04 -7.58
C LEU A 45 -0.21 -13.68 -7.07
N SER A 46 -0.57 -12.58 -7.71
CA SER A 46 -0.10 -11.24 -7.36
C SER A 46 -1.20 -10.20 -7.56
N PRO A 47 -1.32 -9.20 -6.67
CA PRO A 47 -2.28 -8.11 -6.85
C PRO A 47 -1.90 -7.24 -8.05
N LEU A 48 -2.91 -6.70 -8.74
CA LEU A 48 -2.70 -5.79 -9.87
C LEU A 48 -2.28 -4.39 -9.40
N VAL A 49 -2.85 -3.97 -8.27
CA VAL A 49 -2.60 -2.71 -7.56
C VAL A 49 -2.49 -3.08 -6.09
N LEU A 50 -1.44 -2.61 -5.41
CA LEU A 50 -1.18 -3.02 -4.03
C LEU A 50 -2.20 -2.47 -3.03
N ASP A 51 -2.55 -1.19 -3.15
CA ASP A 51 -3.54 -0.52 -2.29
C ASP A 51 -3.87 0.90 -2.74
N GLU A 52 -4.80 1.53 -2.01
CA GLU A 52 -5.25 2.91 -2.21
C GLU A 52 -4.13 3.95 -2.06
N GLU A 53 -3.14 3.71 -1.20
CA GLU A 53 -1.99 4.61 -1.03
C GLU A 53 -1.15 4.66 -2.32
N ILE A 54 -0.92 3.51 -2.96
CA ILE A 54 -0.23 3.49 -4.26
C ILE A 54 -1.01 4.27 -5.32
N ILE A 55 -2.34 4.18 -5.36
CA ILE A 55 -3.18 5.00 -6.25
C ILE A 55 -2.98 6.49 -5.95
N ALA A 56 -2.98 6.86 -4.65
CA ALA A 56 -2.79 8.23 -4.19
C ALA A 56 -1.42 8.80 -4.59
N LEU A 57 -0.37 7.99 -4.53
CA LEU A 57 1.01 8.39 -4.89
C LEU A 57 1.24 8.42 -6.41
N THR A 58 0.56 7.54 -7.16
CA THR A 58 0.82 7.32 -8.59
C THR A 58 0.56 8.56 -9.44
N ASN A 59 1.46 8.89 -10.36
CA ASN A 59 1.26 9.99 -11.31
C ASN A 59 0.41 9.53 -12.50
N ILE A 60 -0.90 9.74 -12.41
CA ILE A 60 -1.86 9.39 -13.46
C ILE A 60 -1.84 10.42 -14.60
N SER A 61 -1.28 10.02 -15.74
CA SER A 61 -1.45 10.66 -17.06
C SER A 61 -2.57 9.91 -17.79
N PRO A 62 -3.37 10.53 -18.69
CA PRO A 62 -3.33 11.89 -19.23
C PRO A 62 -4.31 12.84 -18.50
N PHE A 63 -4.81 12.45 -17.33
CA PHE A 63 -5.85 13.18 -16.61
C PHE A 63 -5.40 14.61 -16.24
N LYS A 64 -6.16 15.63 -16.68
CA LYS A 64 -5.90 17.04 -16.35
C LYS A 64 -6.07 17.30 -14.85
N ASN A 65 -7.14 16.78 -14.23
CA ASN A 65 -7.40 16.94 -12.79
C ASN A 65 -7.06 15.66 -12.01
N LYS A 66 -5.75 15.44 -11.79
CA LYS A 66 -5.22 14.22 -11.18
C LYS A 66 -5.76 13.97 -9.77
N ALA A 67 -5.88 15.01 -8.93
CA ALA A 67 -6.34 14.86 -7.55
C ALA A 67 -7.80 14.40 -7.51
N ARG A 68 -8.67 15.07 -8.28
CA ARG A 68 -10.09 14.68 -8.39
C ARG A 68 -10.24 13.27 -8.94
N THR A 69 -9.51 12.93 -10.00
CA THR A 69 -9.57 11.58 -10.58
C THR A 69 -9.16 10.50 -9.58
N LYS A 70 -8.08 10.69 -8.82
CA LYS A 70 -7.67 9.73 -7.77
C LYS A 70 -8.75 9.56 -6.71
N ARG A 71 -9.32 10.68 -6.25
CA ARG A 71 -10.41 10.66 -5.27
C ARG A 71 -11.61 9.87 -5.79
N THR A 72 -12.06 10.15 -7.01
CA THR A 72 -13.18 9.42 -7.62
C THR A 72 -12.89 7.94 -7.80
N ILE A 73 -11.66 7.55 -8.16
CA ILE A 73 -11.27 6.14 -8.21
C ILE A 73 -11.43 5.52 -6.80
N ILE A 74 -10.75 6.07 -5.79
CA ILE A 74 -10.76 5.52 -4.42
C ILE A 74 -12.17 5.47 -3.84
N GLU A 75 -12.96 6.53 -3.95
CA GLU A 75 -14.36 6.57 -3.52
C GLU A 75 -15.18 5.45 -4.18
N SER A 76 -14.95 5.17 -5.48
CA SER A 76 -15.67 4.10 -6.17
C SER A 76 -15.29 2.71 -5.66
N PHE A 77 -14.03 2.51 -5.28
CA PHE A 77 -13.59 1.27 -4.62
C PHE A 77 -14.21 1.15 -3.22
N GLN A 78 -14.15 2.21 -2.42
CA GLN A 78 -14.69 2.22 -1.05
C GLN A 78 -16.22 2.04 -0.99
N ASN A 79 -16.98 2.70 -1.87
CA ASN A 79 -18.45 2.54 -1.91
C ASN A 79 -18.87 1.09 -2.14
N SER A 80 -18.10 0.35 -2.96
CA SER A 80 -18.38 -1.07 -3.16
C SER A 80 -18.15 -1.90 -1.89
N GLU A 81 -17.22 -1.50 -1.02
CA GLU A 81 -16.99 -2.21 0.24
C GLU A 81 -18.18 -2.04 1.18
N GLU A 82 -18.82 -0.87 1.16
CA GLU A 82 -20.05 -0.61 1.91
C GLU A 82 -21.19 -1.49 1.38
N ASP A 83 -21.35 -1.57 0.05
CA ASP A 83 -22.40 -2.36 -0.60
C ASP A 83 -22.28 -3.86 -0.31
N TYR A 84 -21.06 -4.41 -0.29
CA TYR A 84 -20.81 -5.85 -0.10
C TYR A 84 -20.37 -6.22 1.33
N SER A 85 -20.19 -5.24 2.23
CA SER A 85 -19.64 -5.42 3.58
C SER A 85 -18.30 -6.19 3.61
N GLU A 86 -17.52 -6.09 2.54
CA GLU A 86 -16.24 -6.76 2.35
C GLU A 86 -15.23 -5.80 1.70
N LYS A 87 -13.98 -5.83 2.15
CA LYS A 87 -12.93 -4.99 1.57
C LYS A 87 -12.54 -5.48 0.19
N ASN A 88 -12.37 -4.55 -0.74
CA ASN A 88 -11.75 -4.87 -2.01
C ASN A 88 -10.23 -5.03 -1.83
N GLU A 89 -9.56 -5.60 -2.85
CA GLU A 89 -8.11 -5.86 -2.84
C GLU A 89 -7.27 -4.62 -2.49
N THR A 90 -7.68 -3.44 -2.97
CA THR A 90 -6.93 -2.20 -2.69
C THR A 90 -7.17 -1.65 -1.28
N GLY A 91 -8.31 -1.99 -0.69
CA GLY A 91 -8.66 -1.60 0.69
C GLY A 91 -8.01 -2.44 1.77
N LEU A 92 -7.40 -3.57 1.42
CA LEU A 92 -6.62 -4.40 2.32
C LEU A 92 -5.33 -3.71 2.80
N MET A 93 -4.84 -2.70 2.07
CA MET A 93 -3.62 -1.96 2.41
C MET A 93 -2.38 -2.87 2.53
N ILE A 94 -2.16 -3.73 1.53
CA ILE A 94 -1.09 -4.76 1.55
C ILE A 94 0.30 -4.16 1.79
N THR A 95 0.60 -2.98 1.25
CA THR A 95 1.89 -2.30 1.49
C THR A 95 2.11 -2.02 2.99
N TRP A 96 1.03 -1.78 3.74
CA TRP A 96 1.08 -1.53 5.17
C TRP A 96 1.17 -2.83 6.00
N HIS A 97 0.55 -3.92 5.55
CA HIS A 97 0.78 -5.22 6.20
C HIS A 97 2.22 -5.68 6.05
N VAL A 98 2.79 -5.52 4.85
CA VAL A 98 4.19 -5.85 4.59
C VAL A 98 5.12 -5.01 5.48
N ARG A 99 4.78 -3.73 5.73
CA ARG A 99 5.47 -2.88 6.73
C ARG A 99 5.53 -3.50 8.11
N ASP A 100 4.37 -3.88 8.62
CA ASP A 100 4.25 -4.37 9.99
C ASP A 100 5.02 -5.68 10.16
N ILE A 101 5.01 -6.53 9.12
CA ILE A 101 5.81 -7.77 9.09
C ILE A 101 7.31 -7.47 9.10
N PHE A 102 7.79 -6.55 8.27
CA PHE A 102 9.23 -6.19 8.25
C PHE A 102 9.70 -5.59 9.58
N LYS A 103 8.87 -4.76 10.23
CA LYS A 103 9.16 -4.23 11.57
C LYS A 103 9.29 -5.36 12.59
N LEU A 104 8.35 -6.30 12.59
CA LEU A 104 8.39 -7.47 13.46
C LEU A 104 9.66 -8.30 13.25
N PHE A 105 10.06 -8.52 11.99
CA PHE A 105 11.31 -9.20 11.68
C PHE A 105 12.52 -8.45 12.23
N TYR A 106 12.57 -7.13 12.07
CA TYR A 106 13.68 -6.33 12.59
C TYR A 106 13.75 -6.36 14.12
N GLU A 107 12.63 -6.18 14.81
CA GLU A 107 12.55 -6.31 16.27
C GLU A 107 13.02 -7.69 16.74
N SER A 108 12.66 -8.75 16.00
CA SER A 108 13.11 -10.11 16.30
C SER A 108 14.64 -10.28 16.14
N LEU A 109 15.26 -9.61 15.17
CA LEU A 109 16.71 -9.62 14.98
C LEU A 109 17.44 -8.89 16.11
N GLU A 110 16.91 -7.76 16.58
CA GLU A 110 17.51 -7.02 17.72
C GLU A 110 17.43 -7.86 19.01
N VAL A 111 16.30 -8.51 19.27
CA VAL A 111 16.18 -9.46 20.39
C VAL A 111 17.20 -10.60 20.26
N ALA A 112 17.36 -11.16 19.07
CA ALA A 112 18.34 -12.22 18.83
C ALA A 112 19.79 -11.74 18.99
N ARG A 113 20.08 -10.48 18.70
CA ARG A 113 21.41 -9.87 18.91
C ARG A 113 21.72 -9.72 20.40
N GLU A 114 20.73 -9.33 21.19
CA GLU A 114 20.89 -9.16 22.64
C GLU A 114 20.95 -10.50 23.38
N LYS A 115 20.08 -11.45 23.01
CA LYS A 115 19.85 -12.69 23.77
C LYS A 115 20.45 -13.94 23.14
N GLY A 116 20.86 -13.87 21.86
CA GLY A 116 21.27 -15.01 21.05
C GLY A 116 20.13 -15.57 20.19
N LEU A 117 20.46 -16.48 19.26
CA LEU A 117 19.46 -17.18 18.45
C LEU A 117 18.67 -18.17 19.30
N GLY A 118 17.35 -18.26 19.08
CA GLY A 118 16.48 -19.23 19.74
C GLY A 118 15.27 -18.61 20.42
N CYS A 119 14.45 -19.46 21.04
CA CYS A 119 13.26 -19.01 21.77
C CYS A 119 13.64 -18.54 23.18
N HIS A 120 13.59 -17.23 23.41
CA HIS A 120 13.86 -16.63 24.70
C HIS A 120 12.53 -16.33 25.39
N LYS A 121 12.20 -17.13 26.42
CA LYS A 121 11.08 -16.84 27.29
C LYS A 121 11.56 -15.94 28.42
N ASP A 122 11.04 -14.73 28.49
CA ASP A 122 11.22 -13.89 29.67
C ASP A 122 10.50 -14.56 30.85
N THR A 123 11.18 -14.69 32.00
CA THR A 123 10.61 -15.32 33.20
C THR A 123 9.42 -14.55 33.76
N THR A 124 9.26 -13.30 33.35
CA THR A 124 8.11 -12.44 33.69
C THR A 124 6.97 -12.49 32.67
N SER A 125 7.22 -13.00 31.46
CA SER A 125 6.20 -13.02 30.40
C SER A 125 5.28 -14.22 30.55
N THR A 126 4.04 -13.94 30.93
CA THR A 126 2.98 -14.92 31.15
C THR A 126 2.18 -15.26 29.89
N HIS A 127 2.39 -14.54 28.78
CA HIS A 127 1.56 -14.65 27.58
C HIS A 127 2.39 -14.73 26.29
N THR A 128 1.89 -15.52 25.33
CA THR A 128 2.36 -15.50 23.95
C THR A 128 1.50 -14.52 23.16
N TYR A 129 2.12 -13.53 22.51
CA TYR A 129 1.40 -12.55 21.71
C TYR A 129 1.28 -13.05 20.27
N LYS A 130 0.05 -13.23 19.81
CA LYS A 130 -0.24 -13.47 18.39
C LYS A 130 -0.16 -12.12 17.66
N HIS A 131 0.72 -11.99 16.68
CA HIS A 131 0.69 -10.86 15.77
C HIS A 131 -0.53 -10.98 14.84
N VAL A 132 -1.39 -9.98 14.85
CA VAL A 132 -2.58 -9.92 14.00
C VAL A 132 -2.38 -8.75 13.05
N LEU A 133 -2.49 -9.02 11.75
CA LEU A 133 -2.45 -7.96 10.74
C LEU A 133 -3.60 -6.98 11.00
N LYS A 134 -3.27 -5.70 11.03
CA LYS A 134 -4.23 -4.65 11.36
C LYS A 134 -5.29 -4.55 10.28
N ASP A 135 -6.51 -4.31 10.71
CA ASP A 135 -7.53 -3.83 9.81
C ASP A 135 -7.39 -2.31 9.61
N TYR A 136 -7.57 -1.83 8.37
CA TYR A 136 -7.47 -0.40 8.04
C TYR A 136 -8.85 0.17 7.66
N PRO A 137 -9.57 0.83 8.58
CA PRO A 137 -10.89 1.39 8.30
C PRO A 137 -10.84 2.48 7.23
N SER A 138 -11.97 2.71 6.53
CA SER A 138 -12.09 3.77 5.50
C SER A 138 -11.66 5.13 6.00
N GLY A 139 -12.09 5.54 7.21
CA GLY A 139 -11.67 6.81 7.81
C GLY A 139 -10.15 6.97 7.98
N TYR A 140 -9.45 5.89 8.33
CA TYR A 140 -7.99 5.90 8.46
C TYR A 140 -7.31 6.01 7.08
N ARG A 141 -7.75 5.22 6.10
CA ARG A 141 -7.25 5.27 4.71
C ARG A 141 -7.47 6.65 4.08
N ASN A 142 -8.61 7.26 4.35
CA ASN A 142 -8.95 8.59 3.86
C ASN A 142 -8.03 9.68 4.42
N ASN A 143 -7.63 9.58 5.69
CA ASN A 143 -6.64 10.51 6.25
C ASN A 143 -5.29 10.40 5.53
N ILE A 144 -4.81 9.18 5.27
CA ILE A 144 -3.58 8.95 4.50
C ILE A 144 -3.70 9.56 3.11
N PHE A 145 -4.82 9.31 2.42
CA PHE A 145 -5.08 9.87 1.11
C PHE A 145 -5.03 11.40 1.11
N GLU A 146 -5.72 12.06 2.04
CA GLU A 146 -5.77 13.52 2.11
C GLU A 146 -4.39 14.13 2.43
N GLU A 147 -3.58 13.49 3.27
CA GLU A 147 -2.19 13.92 3.51
C GLU A 147 -1.34 13.83 2.24
N ILE A 148 -1.47 12.76 1.46
CA ILE A 148 -0.74 12.56 0.20
C ILE A 148 -1.16 13.55 -0.88
N ILE A 149 -2.44 13.94 -0.90
CA ILE A 149 -2.97 14.94 -1.82
C ILE A 149 -2.53 16.35 -1.42
N LYS A 150 -2.58 16.71 -0.14
CA LYS A 150 -2.13 18.03 0.37
C LYS A 150 -0.64 18.26 0.15
N SER A 151 0.19 17.24 0.32
CA SER A 151 1.64 17.31 0.11
C SER A 151 2.07 17.36 -1.37
N ASN A 152 1.12 17.32 -2.31
CA ASN A 152 1.38 17.17 -3.74
C ASN A 152 1.70 18.50 -4.43
N THR A 153 2.87 19.09 -4.15
CA THR A 153 3.40 20.27 -4.87
C THR A 153 4.16 19.86 -6.14
N ARG A 154 4.22 20.78 -7.12
CA ARG A 154 4.51 20.58 -8.56
C ARG A 154 5.78 19.82 -8.98
N ASN A 155 6.69 19.45 -8.08
CA ASN A 155 7.96 18.82 -8.45
C ASN A 155 8.30 17.65 -7.51
N GLN A 156 8.21 16.42 -8.02
CA GLN A 156 8.25 15.22 -7.18
C GLN A 156 8.92 14.04 -7.90
N LYS A 157 10.14 14.24 -8.42
CA LYS A 157 11.03 13.11 -8.74
C LYS A 157 11.23 12.32 -7.44
N ASN A 158 11.05 11.00 -7.47
CA ASN A 158 11.19 10.11 -6.30
C ASN A 158 10.11 10.25 -5.19
N LYS A 159 8.88 10.73 -5.47
CA LYS A 159 7.81 10.84 -4.45
C LYS A 159 7.58 9.57 -3.66
N ILE A 160 7.40 8.46 -4.38
CA ILE A 160 7.12 7.14 -3.81
C ILE A 160 8.28 6.72 -2.93
N ARG A 161 9.51 6.85 -3.43
CA ARG A 161 10.72 6.57 -2.67
C ARG A 161 10.82 7.40 -1.39
N ASN A 162 10.60 8.71 -1.46
CA ASN A 162 10.70 9.58 -0.29
C ASN A 162 9.59 9.27 0.74
N HIS A 163 8.37 8.99 0.26
CA HIS A 163 7.26 8.57 1.11
C HIS A 163 7.56 7.24 1.81
N VAL A 164 8.03 6.25 1.06
CA VAL A 164 8.45 4.96 1.61
C VAL A 164 9.62 5.14 2.57
N LEU A 165 10.64 5.94 2.27
CA LEU A 165 11.76 6.18 3.20
C LEU A 165 11.34 6.91 4.49
N LYS A 166 10.32 7.76 4.43
CA LYS A 166 9.77 8.40 5.64
C LYS A 166 9.04 7.38 6.52
N GLU A 167 8.20 6.55 5.90
CA GLU A 167 7.37 5.58 6.60
C GLU A 167 8.13 4.28 6.96
N PHE A 168 9.20 3.98 6.23
CA PHE A 168 10.07 2.82 6.35
C PHE A 168 11.53 3.30 6.27
N PRO A 169 12.01 4.01 7.29
CA PRO A 169 13.37 4.51 7.26
C PRO A 169 14.36 3.35 7.20
N ASP A 170 15.29 3.39 6.24
CA ASP A 170 16.31 2.35 6.03
C ASP A 170 17.13 2.05 7.30
N LYS A 171 17.10 2.92 8.32
CA LYS A 171 17.68 2.66 9.66
C LYS A 171 17.12 1.38 10.32
N ASP A 172 15.87 1.02 10.01
CA ASP A 172 15.22 -0.21 10.49
C ASP A 172 15.61 -1.43 9.60
N LEU A 173 16.48 -1.24 8.61
CA LEU A 173 17.04 -2.26 7.72
C LEU A 173 18.58 -2.20 7.65
N ASP A 174 19.20 -1.25 8.37
CA ASP A 174 20.64 -0.98 8.40
C ASP A 174 21.32 -1.98 9.36
N ILE A 175 21.13 -3.28 9.08
CA ILE A 175 21.64 -4.42 9.87
C ILE A 175 23.18 -4.47 9.85
N ASN A 176 23.85 -3.64 9.04
CA ASN A 176 25.30 -3.63 8.83
C ASN A 176 26.02 -2.39 9.41
N LYS A 177 25.54 -1.79 10.50
CA LYS A 177 26.33 -0.82 11.27
C LYS A 177 26.65 -1.32 12.68
N LYS A 178 27.53 -2.32 12.75
CA LYS A 178 28.76 -2.34 13.55
C LYS A 178 29.49 -3.66 13.37
#